data_AF-A0A2D4YF13-F1
#
_entry.id   AF-A0A2D4YF13-F1
#
_cell.length_a   1.000
_cell.length_b   1.000
_cell.length_c   1.000
_cell.angle_alpha   90.00
_cell.angle_beta   90.00
_cell.angle_gamma   90.00
#
_symmetry.space_group_name_H-M   'P 1'
#
loop_
_entity.id
_entity.type
_entity.pdbx_description
1 polymer ?
#
loop_
_entity_poly.entity_id
_entity_poly.type
_entity_poly.pdbx_seq_one_letter_code
_entity_poly.pdbx_strand_id
1 'polypeptide(L)'
;MKVGTIKGALLEYIVRQLLRNCGFTNVKSDNLYTYETSGLFFVNGKGAAHDADVIMNPPIQMPFTYPSQLIFECKAYGKTISLPIVRNVLGLRNDINDFEIVTKKSIKQRKNNSRSSYAIETRNRFIYQVGIASINKFSKPSIEFAANNKIPLLSLSWFLGRRTIDDFNNLDQDLVDTFRETDLQSLKRFFKDRTGNLYEAKHQRARTLLNSDNVFGDIVTEANTTINYSYVGLLETGDMVFLFARSRSEDNILNRFNDINTFTAEIHWNSNRPNVWRLTVINRRQREQRTEFDFFVPKRIFSHWKQFNLDKAVALDIKEQFFSKIFVFNQSQNPEVPFSIINIDRDWLQEIRIE
;
A
#
# COMPACT_ATOMS: atom_id res chain seq x y z
N MET A 1 5.41 0.27 -28.37
CA MET A 1 5.80 -0.11 -26.98
C MET A 1 5.01 -1.35 -26.57
N LYS A 2 5.58 -2.31 -25.82
CA LYS A 2 4.80 -3.48 -25.37
C LYS A 2 3.76 -3.10 -24.32
N VAL A 3 2.54 -3.61 -24.46
CA VAL A 3 1.42 -3.34 -23.54
C VAL A 3 1.75 -3.68 -22.07
N GLY A 4 2.46 -4.79 -21.83
CA GLY A 4 2.88 -5.18 -20.48
C GLY A 4 3.76 -4.13 -19.79
N THR A 5 4.62 -3.44 -20.56
CA THR A 5 5.50 -2.39 -20.03
C THR A 5 4.72 -1.18 -19.54
N ILE A 6 3.75 -0.69 -20.32
CA ILE A 6 2.97 0.49 -19.94
C ILE A 6 1.95 0.16 -18.84
N LYS A 7 1.34 -1.03 -18.88
CA LYS A 7 0.45 -1.52 -17.81
C LYS A 7 1.18 -1.68 -16.48
N GLY A 8 2.39 -2.24 -16.49
CA GLY A 8 3.25 -2.34 -15.31
C GLY A 8 3.56 -0.97 -14.72
N ALA A 9 4.05 -0.05 -15.55
CA ALA A 9 4.37 1.32 -15.12
C ALA A 9 3.15 2.06 -14.54
N LEU A 10 1.97 1.90 -15.15
CA LEU A 10 0.73 2.48 -14.66
C LEU A 10 0.32 1.92 -13.29
N LEU A 11 0.42 0.60 -13.09
CA LEU A 11 0.13 -0.03 -11.79
C LEU A 11 1.09 0.50 -10.72
N GLU A 12 2.39 0.53 -11.00
CA GLU A 12 3.41 1.09 -10.10
C GLU A 12 3.14 2.55 -9.74
N TYR A 13 2.73 3.36 -10.72
CA TYR A 13 2.34 4.76 -10.49
C TYR A 13 1.19 4.85 -9.49
N ILE A 14 0.09 4.10 -9.70
CA ILE A 14 -1.09 4.14 -8.82
C ILE A 14 -0.73 3.69 -7.40
N VAL A 15 0.02 2.59 -7.27
CA VAL A 15 0.48 2.08 -5.96
C VAL A 15 1.36 3.10 -5.26
N ARG A 16 2.28 3.73 -5.99
CA ARG A 16 3.15 4.76 -5.43
C ARG A 16 2.37 6.01 -5.01
N GLN A 17 1.40 6.49 -5.79
CA GLN A 17 0.55 7.62 -5.40
C GLN A 17 -0.27 7.29 -4.15
N LEU A 18 -0.84 6.08 -4.06
CA LEU A 18 -1.56 5.62 -2.88
C LEU A 18 -0.68 5.66 -1.63
N LEU A 19 0.53 5.09 -1.71
CA LEU A 19 1.48 5.09 -0.58
C LEU A 19 1.92 6.52 -0.21
N ARG A 20 2.17 7.39 -1.19
CA ARG A 20 2.50 8.81 -0.94
C ARG A 20 1.36 9.55 -0.25
N ASN A 21 0.11 9.29 -0.64
CA ASN A 21 -1.06 9.87 0.02
C ASN A 21 -1.14 9.45 1.51
N CYS A 22 -0.62 8.27 1.83
CA CYS A 22 -0.50 7.76 3.20
C CYS A 22 0.80 8.18 3.91
N GLY A 23 1.59 9.10 3.34
CA GLY A 23 2.81 9.62 3.96
C GLY A 23 4.12 8.92 3.58
N PHE A 24 4.06 7.81 2.86
CA PHE A 24 5.29 7.14 2.46
C PHE A 24 6.12 8.03 1.53
N THR A 25 7.43 7.99 1.70
CA THR A 25 8.36 8.77 0.86
C THR A 25 9.21 7.84 -0.01
N ASN A 26 9.65 8.32 -1.18
CA ASN A 26 10.50 7.51 -2.04
C ASN A 26 11.86 7.25 -1.40
N VAL A 27 12.37 6.03 -1.56
CA VAL A 27 13.75 5.71 -1.22
C VAL A 27 14.69 6.38 -2.21
N LYS A 28 15.75 7.00 -1.70
CA LYS A 28 16.90 7.49 -2.47
C LYS A 28 17.97 6.41 -2.51
N SER A 29 18.49 6.14 -3.70
CA SER A 29 19.62 5.24 -3.92
C SER A 29 20.87 5.71 -3.17
N ASP A 30 21.63 4.75 -2.62
CA ASP A 30 22.99 4.98 -2.09
C ASP A 30 24.10 4.71 -3.13
N ASN A 31 23.70 4.32 -4.34
CA ASN A 31 24.53 4.00 -5.50
C ASN A 31 25.48 2.80 -5.30
N LEU A 32 25.25 1.99 -4.27
CA LEU A 32 26.05 0.79 -3.99
C LEU A 32 25.17 -0.41 -3.64
N TYR A 33 24.49 -0.37 -2.50
CA TYR A 33 23.60 -1.44 -2.05
C TYR A 33 22.23 -1.31 -2.67
N THR A 34 21.82 -0.07 -2.93
CA THR A 34 20.68 0.29 -3.76
C THR A 34 21.15 1.19 -4.89
N TYR A 35 20.66 0.99 -6.11
CA TYR A 35 21.12 1.76 -7.26
C TYR A 35 20.05 1.91 -8.32
N GLU A 36 20.10 3.02 -9.06
CA GLU A 36 19.23 3.26 -10.20
C GLU A 36 19.99 3.03 -11.50
N THR A 37 19.44 2.24 -12.41
CA THR A 37 19.97 2.09 -13.77
C THR A 37 18.84 1.85 -14.75
N SER A 38 18.93 2.46 -15.93
CA SER A 38 17.94 2.32 -17.01
C SER A 38 16.49 2.64 -16.59
N GLY A 39 16.31 3.52 -15.59
CA GLY A 39 15.00 3.90 -15.06
C GLY A 39 14.35 2.86 -14.13
N LEU A 40 15.13 1.89 -13.65
CA LEU A 40 14.76 0.88 -12.66
C LEU A 40 15.55 1.08 -11.37
N PHE A 41 15.05 0.56 -10.25
CA PHE A 41 15.68 0.71 -8.94
C PHE A 41 16.00 -0.66 -8.38
N PHE A 42 17.28 -0.91 -8.13
CA PHE A 42 17.76 -2.21 -7.70
C PHE A 42 18.12 -2.21 -6.22
N VAL A 43 17.90 -3.34 -5.57
CA VAL A 43 18.35 -3.66 -4.21
C VAL A 43 19.20 -4.92 -4.26
N ASN A 44 20.42 -4.87 -3.72
CA ASN A 44 21.26 -6.06 -3.64
C ASN A 44 20.73 -7.03 -2.59
N GLY A 45 20.54 -8.29 -3.01
CA GLY A 45 20.32 -9.42 -2.13
C GLY A 45 21.54 -10.33 -2.06
N LYS A 46 21.42 -11.39 -1.26
CA LYS A 46 22.46 -12.41 -1.08
C LYS A 46 22.79 -13.15 -2.36
N GLY A 47 21.79 -13.45 -3.19
CA GLY A 47 21.98 -14.18 -4.45
C GLY A 47 22.20 -13.28 -5.67
N ALA A 48 21.48 -12.17 -5.77
CA ALA A 48 21.52 -11.24 -6.90
C ALA A 48 20.94 -9.87 -6.53
N ALA A 49 21.11 -8.89 -7.40
CA ALA A 49 20.35 -7.65 -7.34
C ALA A 49 18.93 -7.87 -7.88
N HIS A 50 17.94 -7.27 -7.22
CA HIS A 50 16.53 -7.36 -7.57
C HIS A 50 15.99 -5.99 -7.96
N ASP A 51 15.22 -5.93 -9.05
CA ASP A 51 14.45 -4.74 -9.40
C ASP A 51 13.30 -4.58 -8.39
N ALA A 52 13.11 -3.36 -7.90
CA ALA A 52 12.07 -2.99 -6.97
C ALA A 52 11.06 -2.08 -7.68
N ASP A 53 9.97 -2.67 -8.14
CA ASP A 53 8.85 -1.99 -8.83
C ASP A 53 8.40 -0.73 -8.08
N VAL A 54 8.09 -0.86 -6.79
CA VAL A 54 7.81 0.26 -5.89
C VAL A 54 8.56 0.05 -4.58
N ILE A 55 9.40 1.00 -4.18
CA ILE A 55 10.11 0.97 -2.90
C ILE A 55 9.97 2.31 -2.18
N MET A 56 9.54 2.26 -0.92
CA MET A 56 9.16 3.43 -0.15
C MET A 56 9.65 3.34 1.30
N ASN A 57 9.98 4.48 1.91
CA ASN A 57 10.15 4.62 3.35
C ASN A 57 8.77 4.78 4.00
N PRO A 58 8.41 3.90 4.96
CA PRO A 58 7.25 4.12 5.81
C PRO A 58 7.35 5.44 6.59
N PRO A 59 6.20 6.04 6.93
CA PRO A 59 6.14 7.33 7.59
C PRO A 59 6.58 7.28 9.07
N ILE A 60 6.62 6.07 9.65
CA ILE A 60 7.08 5.80 11.01
C ILE A 60 8.18 4.76 10.95
N GLN A 61 9.21 4.97 11.77
CA GLN A 61 10.28 4.01 11.99
C GLN A 61 10.27 3.59 13.44
N MET A 62 10.42 2.28 13.69
CA MET A 62 10.45 1.76 15.04
C MET A 62 11.82 2.04 15.67
N PRO A 63 11.88 2.55 16.91
CA PRO A 63 13.15 2.72 17.61
C PRO A 63 13.77 1.35 17.93
N PHE A 64 15.09 1.33 18.16
CA PHE A 64 15.88 0.13 18.50
C PHE A 64 15.91 -0.99 17.45
N THR A 65 15.50 -0.70 16.22
CA THR A 65 15.65 -1.59 15.06
C THR A 65 16.22 -0.81 13.88
N TYR A 66 16.66 -1.51 12.84
CA TYR A 66 17.01 -0.83 11.59
C TYR A 66 15.76 -0.19 10.97
N PRO A 67 15.88 1.01 10.37
CA PRO A 67 14.80 1.61 9.62
C PRO A 67 14.23 0.62 8.60
N SER A 68 12.92 0.57 8.48
CA SER A 68 12.22 -0.27 7.53
C SER A 68 12.06 0.39 6.18
N GLN A 69 12.10 -0.39 5.12
CA GLN A 69 11.69 -0.02 3.77
C GLN A 69 10.67 -1.02 3.25
N LEU A 70 9.66 -0.55 2.52
CA LEU A 70 8.60 -1.39 1.97
C LEU A 70 8.75 -1.50 0.46
N ILE A 71 8.87 -2.73 -0.04
CA ILE A 71 8.89 -3.04 -1.48
C ILE A 71 7.55 -3.66 -1.88
N PHE A 72 6.92 -3.18 -2.94
CA PHE A 72 5.76 -3.83 -3.55
C PHE A 72 6.13 -4.36 -4.93
N GLU A 73 5.96 -5.67 -5.11
CA GLU A 73 6.01 -6.30 -6.42
C GLU A 73 4.66 -6.08 -7.14
N CYS A 74 4.68 -5.49 -8.34
CA CYS A 74 3.51 -5.07 -9.08
C CYS A 74 3.18 -6.04 -10.22
N LYS A 75 2.06 -6.76 -10.09
CA LYS A 75 1.57 -7.72 -11.10
C LYS A 75 0.33 -7.21 -11.82
N ALA A 76 0.58 -6.61 -12.99
CA ALA A 76 -0.44 -6.03 -13.88
C ALA A 76 -1.04 -7.04 -14.89
N TYR A 77 -0.93 -8.34 -14.62
CA TYR A 77 -1.39 -9.40 -15.52
C TYR A 77 -2.17 -10.48 -14.78
N GLY A 78 -3.04 -11.18 -15.52
CA GLY A 78 -3.83 -12.30 -15.02
C GLY A 78 -5.10 -11.88 -14.25
N LYS A 79 -6.12 -12.75 -14.31
CA LYS A 79 -7.40 -12.54 -13.59
C LYS A 79 -7.27 -12.74 -12.08
N THR A 80 -6.35 -13.62 -11.65
CA THR A 80 -6.13 -13.94 -10.24
C THR A 80 -4.67 -14.22 -9.97
N ILE A 81 -4.09 -13.57 -8.94
CA ILE A 81 -2.72 -13.84 -8.49
C ILE A 81 -2.65 -15.19 -7.76
N SER A 82 -1.74 -16.04 -8.23
CA SER A 82 -1.52 -17.41 -7.74
C SER A 82 -0.46 -17.47 -6.63
N LEU A 83 -0.52 -18.54 -5.83
CA LEU A 83 0.36 -18.76 -4.69
C LEU A 83 1.88 -18.69 -5.00
N PRO A 84 2.39 -19.20 -6.15
CA PRO A 84 3.81 -19.10 -6.47
C PRO A 84 4.36 -17.66 -6.46
N ILE A 85 3.56 -16.68 -6.90
CA ILE A 85 3.96 -15.27 -6.91
C ILE A 85 4.17 -14.77 -5.47
N VAL A 86 3.25 -15.11 -4.56
CA VAL A 86 3.35 -14.74 -3.14
C VAL A 86 4.52 -15.42 -2.44
N ARG A 87 4.80 -16.68 -2.78
CA ARG A 87 5.96 -17.40 -2.26
C ARG A 87 7.28 -16.79 -2.73
N ASN A 88 7.37 -16.38 -3.99
CA ASN A 88 8.57 -15.74 -4.53
C ASN A 88 8.89 -14.44 -3.80
N VAL A 89 7.87 -13.65 -3.48
CA VAL A 89 8.03 -12.41 -2.72
C VAL A 89 8.55 -12.67 -1.30
N LEU A 90 8.11 -13.74 -0.62
CA LEU A 90 8.73 -14.15 0.65
C LEU A 90 10.22 -14.49 0.47
N GLY A 91 10.58 -15.19 -0.60
CA GLY A 91 11.96 -15.48 -0.95
C GLY A 91 12.79 -14.21 -1.14
N LEU A 92 12.26 -13.23 -1.87
CA LEU A 92 12.86 -11.90 -2.02
C LEU A 92 13.12 -11.24 -0.67
N ARG A 93 12.13 -11.22 0.24
CA ARG A 93 12.30 -10.65 1.59
C ARG A 93 13.50 -11.25 2.32
N ASN A 94 13.65 -12.57 2.25
CA ASN A 94 14.74 -13.25 2.94
C ASN A 94 16.08 -12.95 2.25
N ASP A 95 16.13 -12.99 0.91
CA ASP A 95 17.36 -12.76 0.15
C ASP A 95 17.97 -11.37 0.39
N ILE A 96 17.14 -10.33 0.48
CA ILE A 96 17.59 -8.94 0.72
C ILE A 96 17.89 -8.65 2.19
N ASN A 97 17.14 -9.24 3.14
CA ASN A 97 17.39 -9.01 4.58
C ASN A 97 18.59 -9.81 5.09
N ASP A 98 18.86 -10.97 4.51
CA ASP A 98 20.01 -11.81 4.88
C ASP A 98 21.30 -11.41 4.12
N PHE A 99 21.26 -10.31 3.38
CA PHE A 99 22.41 -9.83 2.61
C PHE A 99 23.48 -9.20 3.53
N GLU A 100 24.52 -9.98 3.78
CA GLU A 100 25.72 -9.57 4.50
C GLU A 100 27.00 -9.91 3.73
N ILE A 101 27.93 -8.95 3.72
CA ILE A 101 29.23 -9.12 3.06
C ILE A 101 30.27 -9.46 4.14
N VAL A 102 30.53 -10.75 4.30
CA VAL A 102 31.58 -11.24 5.21
C VAL A 102 32.69 -11.90 4.40
N THR A 103 33.88 -11.31 4.39
CA THR A 103 35.04 -11.82 3.65
C THR A 103 35.95 -12.65 4.55
N LYS A 104 36.75 -13.56 3.96
CA LYS A 104 37.79 -14.29 4.71
C LYS A 104 38.77 -13.34 5.41
N LYS A 105 39.05 -12.18 4.78
CA LYS A 105 39.89 -11.13 5.36
C LYS A 105 39.25 -10.52 6.61
N SER A 106 37.96 -10.17 6.57
CA SER A 106 37.27 -9.60 7.74
C SER A 106 37.19 -10.60 8.88
N ILE A 107 36.96 -11.89 8.61
CA ILE A 107 36.99 -12.96 9.63
C ILE A 107 38.38 -13.10 10.26
N LYS A 108 39.45 -13.10 9.45
CA LYS A 108 40.84 -13.18 9.98
C LYS A 108 41.20 -11.97 10.84
N GLN A 109 40.78 -10.77 10.46
CA GLN A 109 40.99 -9.55 11.26
C GLN A 109 40.29 -9.61 12.62
N ARG A 110 39.07 -10.17 12.68
CA ARG A 110 38.33 -10.37 13.95
C ARG A 110 39.04 -11.29 14.94
N LYS A 111 39.90 -12.21 14.47
CA LYS A 111 40.68 -13.09 15.36
C LYS A 111 41.77 -12.33 16.14
N ASN A 112 42.23 -11.18 15.64
CA ASN A 112 43.28 -10.38 16.25
C ASN A 112 42.67 -9.16 16.95
N ASN A 113 42.11 -9.37 18.14
CA ASN A 113 41.33 -8.38 18.91
C ASN A 113 42.10 -7.11 19.33
N SER A 114 43.44 -7.08 19.26
CA SER A 114 44.24 -5.99 19.82
C SER A 114 44.33 -4.74 18.94
N ARG A 115 43.96 -4.82 17.66
CA ARG A 115 44.05 -3.68 16.69
C ARG A 115 42.95 -3.68 15.63
N SER A 116 41.91 -4.49 15.78
CA SER A 116 40.79 -4.45 14.85
C SER A 116 40.03 -3.14 15.04
N SER A 117 40.03 -2.28 14.03
CA SER A 117 39.02 -1.23 13.91
C SER A 117 37.65 -1.89 14.08
N TYR A 118 36.75 -1.26 14.84
CA TYR A 118 35.38 -1.76 14.98
C TYR A 118 34.85 -2.18 13.60
N ALA A 119 34.32 -3.41 13.49
CA ALA A 119 33.71 -3.90 12.26
C ALA A 119 32.31 -3.26 12.06
N ILE A 120 32.23 -1.95 12.31
CA ILE A 120 31.06 -1.11 12.08
C ILE A 120 31.27 -0.52 10.70
N GLU A 121 30.68 -1.16 9.70
CA GLU A 121 30.49 -0.52 8.41
C GLU A 121 29.45 0.59 8.60
N THR A 122 29.81 1.83 8.25
CA THR A 122 28.91 2.98 8.25
C THR A 122 27.94 2.90 7.06
N ARG A 123 27.28 1.75 6.88
CA ARG A 123 26.21 1.57 5.91
C ARG A 123 24.86 1.75 6.59
N ASN A 124 23.95 2.42 5.90
CA ASN A 124 22.55 2.50 6.32
C ASN A 124 21.92 1.13 6.09
N ARG A 125 21.70 0.39 7.17
CA ARG A 125 21.00 -0.90 7.12
C ARG A 125 19.50 -0.65 7.19
N PHE A 126 18.77 -1.44 6.41
CA PHE A 126 17.33 -1.41 6.41
C PHE A 126 16.76 -2.81 6.64
N ILE A 127 15.59 -2.88 7.28
CA ILE A 127 14.76 -4.07 7.26
C ILE A 127 13.74 -3.91 6.15
N TYR A 128 13.82 -4.78 5.15
CA TYR A 128 12.88 -4.76 4.04
C TYR A 128 11.64 -5.57 4.38
N GLN A 129 10.49 -4.93 4.27
CA GLN A 129 9.21 -5.61 4.13
C GLN A 129 8.82 -5.68 2.67
N VAL A 130 8.05 -6.70 2.31
CA VAL A 130 7.65 -6.93 0.92
C VAL A 130 6.15 -7.15 0.83
N GLY A 131 5.53 -6.63 -0.21
CA GLY A 131 4.13 -6.78 -0.53
C GLY A 131 3.90 -7.10 -2.00
N ILE A 132 2.65 -7.41 -2.35
CA ILE A 132 2.24 -7.59 -3.74
C ILE A 132 1.09 -6.65 -4.04
N ALA A 133 1.24 -5.89 -5.12
CA ALA A 133 0.17 -5.13 -5.73
C ALA A 133 -0.31 -5.80 -7.01
N SER A 134 -1.61 -5.79 -7.26
CA SER A 134 -2.20 -6.28 -8.50
C SER A 134 -3.39 -5.44 -8.92
N ILE A 135 -3.77 -5.52 -10.19
CA ILE A 135 -5.04 -4.97 -10.67
C ILE A 135 -6.20 -5.78 -10.06
N ASN A 136 -6.04 -7.11 -10.07
CA ASN A 136 -7.12 -8.06 -9.81
C ASN A 136 -6.94 -8.80 -8.49
N LYS A 137 -7.80 -9.81 -8.27
CA LYS A 137 -7.92 -10.52 -7.00
C LYS A 137 -6.75 -11.48 -6.75
N PHE A 138 -6.55 -11.83 -5.49
CA PHE A 138 -5.69 -12.92 -5.05
C PHE A 138 -6.50 -14.21 -4.83
N SER A 139 -5.91 -15.36 -5.17
CA SER A 139 -6.48 -16.67 -4.88
C SER A 139 -6.55 -16.93 -3.36
N LYS A 140 -7.46 -17.82 -2.93
CA LYS A 140 -7.59 -18.17 -1.50
C LYS A 140 -6.26 -18.64 -0.87
N PRO A 141 -5.49 -19.56 -1.48
CA PRO A 141 -4.20 -19.97 -0.93
C PRO A 141 -3.18 -18.82 -0.85
N SER A 142 -3.23 -17.87 -1.79
CA SER A 142 -2.37 -16.67 -1.77
C SER A 142 -2.66 -15.77 -0.57
N ILE A 143 -3.94 -15.58 -0.26
CA ILE A 143 -4.37 -14.76 0.89
C ILE A 143 -3.98 -15.43 2.21
N GLU A 144 -4.23 -16.74 2.33
CA GLU A 144 -3.86 -17.51 3.53
C GLU A 144 -2.33 -17.49 3.76
N PHE A 145 -1.56 -17.73 2.70
CA PHE A 145 -0.10 -17.70 2.78
C PHE A 145 0.41 -16.30 3.15
N ALA A 146 -0.13 -15.24 2.51
CA ALA A 146 0.27 -13.87 2.80
C ALA A 146 -0.03 -13.46 4.25
N ALA A 147 -1.21 -13.80 4.76
CA ALA A 147 -1.61 -13.50 6.14
C ALA A 147 -0.67 -14.17 7.16
N ASN A 148 -0.33 -15.44 6.94
CA ASN A 148 0.57 -16.19 7.83
C ASN A 148 2.03 -15.72 7.76
N ASN A 149 2.44 -15.04 6.69
CA ASN A 149 3.79 -14.52 6.51
C ASN A 149 3.90 -13.01 6.66
N LYS A 150 2.80 -12.33 7.04
CA LYS A 150 2.68 -10.86 7.15
C LYS A 150 3.11 -10.14 5.86
N ILE A 151 2.65 -10.64 4.72
CA ILE A 151 2.88 -10.05 3.40
C ILE A 151 1.68 -9.17 3.05
N PRO A 152 1.81 -7.84 3.00
CA PRO A 152 0.76 -6.95 2.54
C PRO A 152 0.33 -7.29 1.10
N LEU A 153 -0.97 -7.48 0.91
CA LEU A 153 -1.57 -7.62 -0.41
C LEU A 153 -2.34 -6.34 -0.72
N LEU A 154 -2.22 -5.86 -1.96
CA LEU A 154 -2.94 -4.70 -2.48
C LEU A 154 -3.56 -5.09 -3.81
N SER A 155 -4.87 -4.89 -3.97
CA SER A 155 -5.54 -5.08 -5.25
C SER A 155 -6.31 -3.82 -5.61
N LEU A 156 -6.06 -3.29 -6.81
CA LEU A 156 -6.80 -2.12 -7.31
C LEU A 156 -8.30 -2.35 -7.34
N SER A 157 -8.74 -3.59 -7.62
CA SER A 157 -10.16 -3.96 -7.60
C SER A 157 -10.83 -3.88 -6.23
N TRP A 158 -10.08 -3.59 -5.16
CA TRP A 158 -10.64 -3.33 -3.83
C TRP A 158 -11.07 -1.88 -3.65
N PHE A 159 -10.61 -0.97 -4.49
CA PHE A 159 -10.89 0.46 -4.33
C PHE A 159 -11.32 1.18 -5.61
N LEU A 160 -10.86 0.73 -6.77
CA LEU A 160 -11.29 1.27 -8.04
C LEU A 160 -12.62 0.65 -8.50
N GLY A 161 -13.41 1.45 -9.21
CA GLY A 161 -14.67 1.02 -9.81
C GLY A 161 -14.49 -0.07 -10.86
N ARG A 162 -15.55 -0.86 -11.09
CA ARG A 162 -15.54 -1.96 -12.06
C ARG A 162 -15.12 -1.50 -13.46
N ARG A 163 -15.63 -0.35 -13.92
CA ARG A 163 -15.28 0.23 -15.23
C ARG A 163 -13.77 0.42 -15.37
N THR A 164 -13.12 1.08 -14.42
CA THR A 164 -11.67 1.32 -14.44
C THR A 164 -10.86 0.03 -14.41
N ILE A 165 -11.33 -0.99 -13.68
CA ILE A 165 -10.69 -2.31 -13.68
C ILE A 165 -10.85 -3.00 -15.03
N ASP A 166 -12.03 -2.90 -15.65
CA ASP A 166 -12.29 -3.43 -16.98
C ASP A 166 -11.42 -2.70 -18.02
N ASP A 167 -11.33 -1.37 -17.97
CA ASP A 167 -10.45 -0.55 -18.82
C ASP A 167 -8.99 -1.00 -18.69
N PHE A 168 -8.48 -1.16 -17.45
CA PHE A 168 -7.13 -1.65 -17.21
C PHE A 168 -6.92 -3.06 -17.78
N ASN A 169 -7.88 -3.96 -17.59
CA ASN A 169 -7.79 -5.33 -18.09
C ASN A 169 -7.83 -5.39 -19.62
N ASN A 170 -8.63 -4.54 -20.25
CA ASN A 170 -8.83 -4.46 -21.70
C ASN A 170 -7.72 -3.71 -22.44
N LEU A 171 -6.76 -3.09 -21.73
CA LEU A 171 -5.52 -2.65 -22.36
C LEU A 171 -4.81 -3.85 -22.99
N ASP A 172 -4.83 -3.91 -24.31
CA ASP A 172 -4.15 -4.89 -25.16
C ASP A 172 -3.15 -4.22 -26.10
N GLN A 173 -2.48 -5.02 -26.94
CA GLN A 173 -1.44 -4.49 -27.83
C GLN A 173 -2.03 -3.63 -28.96
N ASP A 174 -3.19 -4.03 -29.50
CA ASP A 174 -3.84 -3.33 -30.61
C ASP A 174 -4.25 -1.91 -30.20
N LEU A 175 -4.87 -1.76 -29.02
CA LEU A 175 -5.21 -0.45 -28.47
C LEU A 175 -3.97 0.39 -28.20
N VAL A 176 -2.91 -0.19 -27.63
CA VAL A 176 -1.66 0.53 -27.35
C VAL A 176 -1.00 1.02 -28.65
N ASP A 177 -1.05 0.23 -29.72
CA ASP A 177 -0.45 0.59 -31.00
C ASP A 177 -1.21 1.70 -31.74
N THR A 178 -2.43 2.05 -31.30
CA THR A 178 -3.13 3.25 -31.79
C THR A 178 -2.52 4.57 -31.30
N PHE A 179 -1.74 4.53 -30.21
CA PHE A 179 -1.07 5.71 -29.65
C PHE A 179 0.28 5.93 -30.33
N ARG A 180 0.66 7.21 -30.51
CA ARG A 180 1.99 7.54 -31.04
C ARG A 180 3.06 7.07 -30.07
N GLU A 181 4.16 6.53 -30.58
CA GLU A 181 5.25 6.02 -29.73
C GLU A 181 5.82 7.09 -28.79
N THR A 182 5.94 8.33 -29.25
CA THR A 182 6.40 9.46 -28.41
C THR A 182 5.47 9.72 -27.23
N ASP A 183 4.17 9.54 -27.41
CA ASP A 183 3.17 9.69 -26.34
C ASP A 183 3.32 8.59 -25.29
N LEU A 184 3.47 7.34 -25.73
CA LEU A 184 3.69 6.20 -24.84
C LEU A 184 5.01 6.31 -24.07
N GLN A 185 6.09 6.78 -24.71
CA GLN A 185 7.37 7.03 -24.03
C GLN A 185 7.26 8.14 -23.00
N SER A 186 6.53 9.23 -23.31
CA SER A 186 6.23 10.29 -22.35
C SER A 186 5.40 9.78 -21.17
N LEU A 187 4.35 8.97 -21.40
CA LEU A 187 3.57 8.34 -20.33
C LEU A 187 4.43 7.43 -19.47
N LYS A 188 5.23 6.54 -20.08
CA LYS A 188 6.12 5.65 -19.33
C LYS A 188 7.09 6.44 -18.44
N ARG A 189 7.67 7.52 -18.97
CA ARG A 189 8.55 8.41 -18.19
C ARG A 189 7.81 9.08 -17.04
N PHE A 190 6.59 9.55 -17.28
CA PHE A 190 5.72 10.13 -16.25
C PHE A 190 5.41 9.11 -15.14
N PHE A 191 4.97 7.91 -15.52
CA PHE A 191 4.62 6.84 -14.60
C PHE A 191 5.82 6.24 -13.86
N LYS A 192 7.04 6.32 -14.41
CA LYS A 192 8.28 5.88 -13.73
C LYS A 192 8.97 6.99 -12.96
N ASP A 193 8.55 8.25 -13.08
CA ASP A 193 9.13 9.33 -12.28
C ASP A 193 8.76 9.15 -10.80
N ARG A 194 9.78 8.88 -9.99
CA ARG A 194 9.68 8.67 -8.56
C ARG A 194 9.87 9.99 -7.81
N THR A 195 10.83 10.79 -8.21
CA THR A 195 11.39 11.89 -7.40
C THR A 195 11.05 13.27 -7.92
N GLY A 196 10.63 13.39 -9.18
CA GLY A 196 10.35 14.65 -9.84
C GLY A 196 8.96 15.22 -9.52
N ASN A 197 8.83 16.53 -9.74
CA ASN A 197 7.53 17.18 -9.74
C ASN A 197 6.82 16.82 -11.05
N LEU A 198 5.68 16.12 -10.95
CA LEU A 198 4.88 15.67 -12.10
C LEU A 198 4.29 16.83 -12.93
N TYR A 199 4.35 18.06 -12.41
CA TYR A 199 3.96 19.30 -13.10
C TYR A 199 5.11 19.97 -13.88
N GLU A 200 6.32 19.42 -13.86
CA GLU A 200 7.46 19.93 -14.63
C GLU A 200 7.20 19.91 -16.15
N ALA A 201 7.89 20.79 -16.89
CA ALA A 201 7.77 20.91 -18.35
C ALA A 201 8.08 19.58 -19.08
N LYS A 202 9.01 18.78 -18.56
CA LYS A 202 9.37 17.46 -19.13
C LYS A 202 8.19 16.48 -19.20
N HIS A 203 7.15 16.71 -18.39
CA HIS A 203 5.93 15.91 -18.28
C HIS A 203 4.72 16.54 -18.97
N GLN A 204 4.87 17.70 -19.62
CA GLN A 204 3.76 18.40 -20.27
C GLN A 204 3.02 17.51 -21.28
N ARG A 205 3.75 16.80 -22.16
CA ARG A 205 3.15 15.91 -23.15
C ARG A 205 2.32 14.79 -22.54
N ALA A 206 2.85 14.14 -21.50
CA ALA A 206 2.13 13.11 -20.76
C ALA A 206 0.86 13.67 -20.11
N ARG A 207 0.94 14.84 -19.47
CA ARG A 207 -0.23 15.51 -18.88
C ARG A 207 -1.28 15.90 -19.89
N THR A 208 -0.88 16.44 -21.06
CA THR A 208 -1.82 16.76 -22.14
C THR A 208 -2.57 15.52 -22.60
N LEU A 209 -1.87 14.39 -22.74
CA LEU A 209 -2.51 13.13 -23.09
C LEU A 209 -3.42 12.64 -21.96
N LEU A 210 -2.98 12.64 -20.71
CA LEU A 210 -3.82 12.21 -19.58
C LEU A 210 -5.06 13.08 -19.36
N ASN A 211 -5.05 14.34 -19.82
CA ASN A 211 -6.20 15.24 -19.79
C ASN A 211 -7.10 15.16 -21.04
N SER A 212 -6.70 14.38 -22.06
CA SER A 212 -7.53 14.12 -23.24
C SER A 212 -8.46 12.93 -23.01
N ASP A 213 -9.51 12.82 -23.83
CA ASP A 213 -10.45 11.70 -23.78
C ASP A 213 -9.79 10.41 -24.29
N ASN A 214 -9.25 9.62 -23.36
CA ASN A 214 -8.62 8.33 -23.64
C ASN A 214 -8.53 7.45 -22.39
N VAL A 215 -8.34 6.15 -22.61
CA VAL A 215 -8.30 5.13 -21.55
C VAL A 215 -7.23 5.38 -20.47
N PHE A 216 -6.04 5.91 -20.80
CA PHE A 216 -5.01 6.16 -19.80
C PHE A 216 -5.40 7.35 -18.91
N GLY A 217 -5.98 8.39 -19.51
CA GLY A 217 -6.52 9.55 -18.79
C GLY A 217 -7.64 9.16 -17.84
N ASP A 218 -8.60 8.35 -18.30
CA ASP A 218 -9.72 7.86 -17.50
C ASP A 218 -9.24 7.05 -16.29
N ILE A 219 -8.30 6.11 -16.49
CA ILE A 219 -7.76 5.29 -15.41
C ILE A 219 -7.03 6.15 -14.38
N VAL A 220 -6.16 7.06 -14.83
CA VAL A 220 -5.37 7.91 -13.94
C VAL A 220 -6.26 8.88 -13.16
N THR A 221 -7.24 9.49 -13.83
CA THR A 221 -8.20 10.41 -13.21
C THR A 221 -9.01 9.72 -12.11
N GLU A 222 -9.61 8.57 -12.40
CA GLU A 222 -10.38 7.82 -11.39
C GLU A 222 -9.48 7.34 -10.25
N ALA A 223 -8.28 6.84 -10.56
CA ALA A 223 -7.35 6.36 -9.55
C ALA A 223 -6.90 7.47 -8.60
N ASN A 224 -6.48 8.62 -9.13
CA ASN A 224 -6.07 9.77 -8.31
C ASN A 224 -7.24 10.32 -7.50
N THR A 225 -8.42 10.47 -8.12
CA THR A 225 -9.63 10.91 -7.42
C THR A 225 -9.97 9.97 -6.27
N THR A 226 -9.89 8.65 -6.49
CA THR A 226 -10.14 7.65 -5.45
C THR A 226 -9.12 7.74 -4.33
N ILE A 227 -7.83 7.80 -4.68
CA ILE A 227 -6.73 7.86 -3.71
C ILE A 227 -6.90 9.05 -2.76
N ASN A 228 -7.31 10.21 -3.29
CA ASN A 228 -7.47 11.44 -2.51
C ASN A 228 -8.44 11.31 -1.33
N TYR A 229 -9.54 10.57 -1.48
CA TYR A 229 -10.48 10.31 -0.38
C TYR A 229 -10.26 8.95 0.32
N SER A 230 -9.14 8.27 0.01
CA SER A 230 -8.80 6.96 0.56
C SER A 230 -7.70 7.04 1.61
N TYR A 231 -7.85 6.23 2.65
CA TYR A 231 -6.89 6.12 3.74
C TYR A 231 -6.51 4.67 3.98
N VAL A 232 -5.25 4.43 4.37
CA VAL A 232 -4.78 3.11 4.80
C VAL A 232 -4.89 3.02 6.31
N GLY A 233 -5.73 2.11 6.78
CA GLY A 233 -5.80 1.69 8.17
C GLY A 233 -5.02 0.39 8.40
N LEU A 234 -4.41 0.26 9.56
CA LEU A 234 -3.79 -0.95 10.06
C LEU A 234 -4.51 -1.39 11.34
N LEU A 235 -4.98 -2.63 11.36
CA LEU A 235 -5.60 -3.24 12.54
C LEU A 235 -4.53 -3.74 13.51
N GLU A 236 -4.87 -3.96 14.79
CA GLU A 236 -3.94 -4.53 15.79
C GLU A 236 -3.42 -5.91 15.39
N THR A 237 -4.15 -6.65 14.54
CA THR A 237 -3.71 -7.93 13.97
C THR A 237 -2.64 -7.81 12.88
N GLY A 238 -2.38 -6.59 12.40
CA GLY A 238 -1.54 -6.28 11.26
C GLY A 238 -2.24 -6.41 9.90
N ASP A 239 -3.56 -6.65 9.87
CA ASP A 239 -4.34 -6.61 8.63
C ASP A 239 -4.49 -5.15 8.15
N MET A 240 -4.30 -4.90 6.85
CA MET A 240 -4.55 -3.59 6.24
C MET A 240 -6.02 -3.46 5.82
N VAL A 241 -6.59 -2.28 6.02
CA VAL A 241 -7.93 -1.89 5.57
C VAL A 241 -7.84 -0.59 4.79
N PHE A 242 -8.61 -0.46 3.71
CA PHE A 242 -8.73 0.77 2.95
C PHE A 242 -10.05 1.44 3.31
N LEU A 243 -9.97 2.65 3.84
CA LEU A 243 -11.10 3.46 4.24
C LEU A 243 -11.41 4.48 3.14
N PHE A 244 -12.64 4.51 2.64
CA PHE A 244 -13.09 5.43 1.60
C PHE A 244 -14.07 6.42 2.18
N ALA A 245 -13.73 7.72 2.23
CA ALA A 245 -14.65 8.72 2.72
C ALA A 245 -15.90 8.76 1.83
N ARG A 246 -17.10 8.60 2.41
CA ARG A 246 -18.36 8.57 1.63
C ARG A 246 -18.68 9.91 0.97
N SER A 247 -18.16 11.01 1.51
CA SER A 247 -18.21 12.33 0.89
C SER A 247 -17.44 12.43 -0.42
N ARG A 248 -16.54 11.46 -0.70
CA ARG A 248 -15.59 11.49 -1.83
C ARG A 248 -14.75 12.77 -1.84
N SER A 249 -14.39 13.23 -0.65
CA SER A 249 -13.63 14.46 -0.43
C SER A 249 -12.51 14.23 0.58
N GLU A 250 -11.38 14.88 0.32
CA GLU A 250 -10.28 15.05 1.28
C GLU A 250 -10.70 15.87 2.50
N ASP A 251 -11.78 16.65 2.40
CA ASP A 251 -12.24 17.50 3.48
C ASP A 251 -13.03 16.71 4.54
N ASN A 252 -12.32 15.93 5.34
CA ASN A 252 -12.90 15.07 6.38
C ASN A 252 -12.17 15.15 7.73
N ILE A 253 -12.76 14.51 8.73
CA ILE A 253 -12.29 14.57 10.12
C ILE A 253 -10.81 14.16 10.30
N LEU A 254 -10.31 13.21 9.50
CA LEU A 254 -8.93 12.73 9.59
C LEU A 254 -7.92 13.75 9.03
N ASN A 255 -8.37 14.71 8.23
CA ASN A 255 -7.54 15.78 7.68
C ASN A 255 -7.73 17.12 8.43
N ARG A 256 -8.84 17.30 9.16
CA ARG A 256 -9.14 18.54 9.89
C ARG A 256 -8.53 18.60 11.29
N PHE A 257 -8.31 17.45 11.93
CA PHE A 257 -7.85 17.39 13.32
C PHE A 257 -6.52 16.65 13.42
N ASN A 258 -5.58 17.29 14.12
CA ASN A 258 -4.20 16.82 14.27
C ASN A 258 -3.92 16.15 15.64
N ASP A 259 -4.95 15.89 16.45
CA ASP A 259 -4.79 15.38 17.81
C ASP A 259 -4.85 13.84 17.88
N ILE A 260 -3.80 13.25 18.46
CA ILE A 260 -3.73 11.83 18.81
C ILE A 260 -4.87 11.47 19.80
N ASN A 261 -5.54 10.33 19.59
CA ASN A 261 -6.56 9.73 20.46
C ASN A 261 -7.90 10.49 20.63
N THR A 262 -8.26 11.36 19.68
CA THR A 262 -9.54 12.08 19.74
C THR A 262 -10.72 11.34 19.11
N PHE A 263 -10.50 10.24 18.40
CA PHE A 263 -11.55 9.58 17.62
C PHE A 263 -12.12 8.33 18.27
N THR A 264 -13.44 8.28 18.38
CA THR A 264 -14.20 7.03 18.49
C THR A 264 -14.78 6.65 17.13
N ALA A 265 -15.20 5.38 16.99
CA ALA A 265 -15.97 4.98 15.84
C ALA A 265 -17.03 3.92 16.14
N GLU A 266 -18.10 4.01 15.37
CA GLU A 266 -19.15 3.01 15.27
C GLU A 266 -19.00 2.26 13.95
N ILE A 267 -19.22 0.96 13.96
CA ILE A 267 -19.09 0.12 12.77
C ILE A 267 -20.43 -0.50 12.41
N HIS A 268 -20.94 -0.25 11.22
CA HIS A 268 -22.20 -0.80 10.74
C HIS A 268 -21.96 -1.71 9.55
N TRP A 269 -22.71 -2.80 9.43
CA TRP A 269 -22.72 -3.63 8.23
C TRP A 269 -24.06 -3.51 7.52
N ASN A 270 -24.06 -3.76 6.22
CA ASN A 270 -25.27 -3.76 5.40
C ASN A 270 -25.53 -5.19 4.89
N SER A 271 -26.71 -5.75 5.15
CA SER A 271 -27.10 -7.09 4.71
C SER A 271 -27.05 -7.29 3.19
N ASN A 272 -27.25 -6.22 2.40
CA ASN A 272 -27.16 -6.27 0.93
C ASN A 272 -25.71 -6.35 0.43
N ARG A 273 -24.75 -5.87 1.22
CA ARG A 273 -23.32 -5.87 0.91
C ARG A 273 -22.51 -6.21 2.16
N PRO A 274 -22.62 -7.45 2.69
CA PRO A 274 -22.08 -7.80 4.01
C PRO A 274 -20.55 -7.73 4.06
N ASN A 275 -19.87 -7.75 2.92
CA ASN A 275 -18.42 -7.59 2.83
C ASN A 275 -17.93 -6.13 2.86
N VAL A 276 -18.84 -5.15 2.89
CA VAL A 276 -18.54 -3.72 3.00
C VAL A 276 -19.17 -3.18 4.27
N TRP A 277 -18.32 -2.73 5.18
CA TRP A 277 -18.75 -2.15 6.45
C TRP A 277 -18.54 -0.64 6.41
N ARG A 278 -19.38 0.07 7.16
CA ARG A 278 -19.32 1.50 7.35
C ARG A 278 -18.67 1.79 8.69
N LEU A 279 -17.64 2.62 8.69
CA LEU A 279 -16.98 3.18 9.86
C LEU A 279 -17.42 4.63 10.02
N THR A 280 -18.21 4.93 11.04
CA THR A 280 -18.57 6.30 11.40
C THR A 280 -17.57 6.79 12.44
N VAL A 281 -16.67 7.68 12.04
CA VAL A 281 -15.63 8.25 12.91
C VAL A 281 -16.14 9.54 13.52
N ILE A 282 -16.03 9.67 14.85
CA ILE A 282 -16.61 10.76 15.63
C ILE A 282 -15.50 11.43 16.46
N ASN A 283 -15.47 12.76 16.51
CA ASN A 283 -14.60 13.48 17.42
C ASN A 283 -15.17 13.42 18.85
N ARG A 284 -14.43 12.83 19.80
CA ARG A 284 -14.82 12.72 21.21
C ARG A 284 -15.13 14.07 21.86
N ARG A 285 -14.41 15.13 21.46
CA ARG A 285 -14.58 16.49 22.02
C ARG A 285 -15.70 17.26 21.33
N GLN A 286 -16.06 16.90 20.10
CA GLN A 286 -17.05 17.60 19.27
C GLN A 286 -17.90 16.57 18.52
N ARG A 287 -18.84 15.91 19.21
CA ARG A 287 -19.60 14.75 18.68
C ARG A 287 -20.39 15.05 17.40
N GLU A 288 -20.77 16.30 17.15
CA GLU A 288 -21.41 16.73 15.90
C GLU A 288 -20.50 16.56 14.67
N GLN A 289 -19.19 16.56 14.88
CA GLN A 289 -18.23 16.31 13.82
C GLN A 289 -18.01 14.81 13.66
N ARG A 290 -18.53 14.30 12.54
CA ARG A 290 -18.36 12.93 12.13
C ARG A 290 -18.03 12.82 10.66
N THR A 291 -17.35 11.75 10.29
CA THR A 291 -17.16 11.35 8.89
C THR A 291 -17.45 9.87 8.76
N GLU A 292 -18.20 9.51 7.73
CA GLU A 292 -18.43 8.12 7.37
C GLU A 292 -17.41 7.65 6.33
N PHE A 293 -16.84 6.48 6.59
CA PHE A 293 -15.98 5.77 5.66
C PHE A 293 -16.60 4.41 5.34
N ASP A 294 -16.53 3.98 4.08
CA ASP A 294 -16.80 2.61 3.72
C ASP A 294 -15.46 1.84 3.64
N PHE A 295 -15.45 0.57 4.03
CA PHE A 295 -14.28 -0.29 3.88
C PHE A 295 -14.68 -1.74 3.60
N PHE A 296 -13.84 -2.44 2.85
CA PHE A 296 -13.99 -3.88 2.66
C PHE A 296 -13.41 -4.62 3.86
N VAL A 297 -14.21 -5.51 4.45
CA VAL A 297 -13.72 -6.37 5.55
C VAL A 297 -12.64 -7.29 4.99
N PRO A 298 -11.45 -7.38 5.63
CA PRO A 298 -10.40 -8.29 5.19
C PRO A 298 -10.94 -9.70 4.98
N LYS A 299 -10.60 -10.33 3.84
CA LYS A 299 -11.20 -11.60 3.41
C LYS A 299 -11.13 -12.70 4.47
N ARG A 300 -10.05 -12.75 5.25
CA ARG A 300 -9.89 -13.71 6.36
C ARG A 300 -10.98 -13.50 7.43
N ILE A 301 -11.15 -12.26 7.87
CA ILE A 301 -12.17 -11.86 8.86
C ILE A 301 -13.57 -12.11 8.29
N PHE A 302 -13.82 -11.70 7.06
CA PHE A 302 -15.12 -11.91 6.41
C PHE A 302 -15.45 -13.40 6.22
N SER A 303 -14.45 -14.22 5.90
CA SER A 303 -14.63 -15.67 5.75
C SER A 303 -14.94 -16.35 7.08
N HIS A 304 -14.34 -15.87 8.18
CA HIS A 304 -14.68 -16.32 9.52
C HIS A 304 -16.15 -16.01 9.84
N TRP A 305 -16.60 -14.77 9.60
CA TRP A 305 -18.01 -14.42 9.82
C TRP A 305 -18.99 -15.27 8.99
N LYS A 306 -18.63 -15.57 7.73
CA LYS A 306 -19.41 -16.46 6.86
C LYS A 306 -19.57 -17.89 7.41
N GLN A 307 -18.61 -18.40 8.16
CA GLN A 307 -18.71 -19.75 8.76
C GLN A 307 -19.85 -19.82 9.79
N PHE A 308 -20.25 -18.67 10.34
CA PHE A 308 -21.37 -18.52 11.26
C PHE A 308 -22.60 -17.91 10.58
N ASN A 309 -22.77 -18.11 9.27
CA ASN A 309 -23.94 -17.63 8.51
C ASN A 309 -24.20 -16.12 8.64
N LEU A 310 -23.15 -15.31 8.80
CA LEU A 310 -23.25 -13.87 9.00
C LEU A 310 -24.05 -13.47 10.26
N ASP A 311 -23.95 -14.28 11.32
CA ASP A 311 -24.62 -14.05 12.59
C ASP A 311 -24.31 -12.68 13.24
N LYS A 312 -25.33 -12.05 13.85
CA LYS A 312 -25.21 -10.73 14.49
C LYS A 312 -24.19 -10.74 15.63
N ALA A 313 -24.26 -11.70 16.54
CA ALA A 313 -23.39 -11.77 17.72
C ALA A 313 -21.93 -11.95 17.30
N VAL A 314 -21.67 -12.82 16.32
CA VAL A 314 -20.33 -13.00 15.75
C VAL A 314 -19.81 -11.73 15.09
N ALA A 315 -20.67 -10.94 14.43
CA ALA A 315 -20.27 -9.65 13.86
C ALA A 315 -19.81 -8.67 14.95
N LEU A 316 -20.51 -8.63 16.11
CA LEU A 316 -20.15 -7.79 17.25
C LEU A 316 -18.83 -8.23 17.88
N ASP A 317 -18.60 -9.54 18.02
CA ASP A 317 -17.32 -10.08 18.49
C ASP A 317 -16.18 -9.74 17.53
N ILE A 318 -16.42 -9.79 16.22
CA ILE A 318 -15.43 -9.40 15.21
C ILE A 318 -15.06 -7.92 15.35
N LYS A 319 -16.06 -7.03 15.54
CA LYS A 319 -15.81 -5.60 15.76
C LYS A 319 -14.91 -5.38 16.96
N GLU A 320 -15.18 -6.07 18.07
CA GLU A 320 -14.38 -5.96 19.30
C GLU A 320 -12.96 -6.50 19.13
N GLN A 321 -12.82 -7.70 18.55
CA GLN A 321 -11.55 -8.41 18.49
C GLN A 321 -10.60 -7.88 17.41
N PHE A 322 -11.13 -7.45 16.27
CA PHE A 322 -10.31 -7.07 15.10
C PHE A 322 -10.30 -5.56 14.85
N PHE A 323 -11.33 -4.82 15.28
CA PHE A 323 -11.50 -3.39 14.98
C PHE A 323 -11.56 -2.52 16.24
N SER A 324 -11.14 -3.07 17.40
CA SER A 324 -10.93 -2.33 18.66
C SER A 324 -10.20 -1.00 18.46
N LYS A 325 -9.13 -1.06 17.65
CA LYS A 325 -8.26 0.06 17.34
C LYS A 325 -7.77 -0.03 15.91
N ILE A 326 -7.85 1.09 15.20
CA ILE A 326 -7.38 1.23 13.81
C ILE A 326 -6.37 2.37 13.77
N PHE A 327 -5.15 2.07 13.32
CA PHE A 327 -4.11 3.06 13.05
C PHE A 327 -4.25 3.54 11.62
N VAL A 328 -4.66 4.78 11.40
CA VAL A 328 -4.91 5.32 10.06
C VAL A 328 -3.81 6.29 9.67
N PHE A 329 -3.09 5.99 8.59
CA PHE A 329 -2.02 6.83 8.08
C PHE A 329 -2.58 8.02 7.29
N ASN A 330 -2.24 9.25 7.72
CA ASN A 330 -2.76 10.52 7.19
C ASN A 330 -1.68 11.63 7.17
N GLN A 331 -0.40 11.27 7.06
CA GLN A 331 0.74 12.18 7.23
C GLN A 331 0.75 13.43 6.34
N SER A 332 0.04 13.46 5.21
CA SER A 332 0.01 14.65 4.33
C SER A 332 -0.37 15.95 5.09
N GLN A 333 -1.02 15.83 6.25
CA GLN A 333 -1.48 16.96 7.06
C GLN A 333 -0.80 17.11 8.44
N ASN A 334 -0.02 16.12 8.90
CA ASN A 334 0.66 16.18 10.20
C ASN A 334 2.06 15.53 10.15
N PRO A 335 3.14 16.32 9.99
CA PRO A 335 4.51 15.81 9.94
C PRO A 335 5.01 15.20 11.25
N GLU A 336 4.47 15.63 12.40
CA GLU A 336 4.91 15.18 13.72
C GLU A 336 4.24 13.87 14.14
N VAL A 337 2.99 13.67 13.73
CA VAL A 337 2.20 12.47 14.02
C VAL A 337 1.60 11.94 12.71
N PRO A 338 2.24 10.94 12.07
CA PRO A 338 1.85 10.50 10.73
C PRO A 338 0.60 9.60 10.69
N PHE A 339 -0.10 9.45 11.81
CA PHE A 339 -1.27 8.59 11.92
C PHE A 339 -2.26 9.08 12.97
N SER A 340 -3.54 8.80 12.70
CA SER A 340 -4.63 8.89 13.66
C SER A 340 -4.91 7.53 14.30
N ILE A 341 -5.34 7.54 15.57
CA ILE A 341 -5.83 6.34 16.24
C ILE A 341 -7.35 6.46 16.38
N ILE A 342 -8.07 5.53 15.75
CA ILE A 342 -9.52 5.41 15.87
C ILE A 342 -9.82 4.23 16.78
N ASN A 343 -10.52 4.49 17.89
CA ASN A 343 -10.94 3.43 18.82
C ASN A 343 -12.42 3.12 18.61
N ILE A 344 -12.80 1.85 18.67
CA ILE A 344 -14.23 1.52 18.67
C ILE A 344 -14.92 2.15 19.89
N ASP A 345 -16.13 2.65 19.70
CA ASP A 345 -16.97 3.11 20.81
C ASP A 345 -17.49 1.88 21.58
N ARG A 346 -16.95 1.68 22.79
CA ARG A 346 -17.27 0.51 23.61
C ARG A 346 -18.67 0.59 24.19
N ASP A 347 -19.14 1.78 24.54
CA ASP A 347 -20.44 1.96 25.16
C ASP A 347 -21.53 1.62 24.12
N TRP A 348 -21.41 2.19 22.92
CA TRP A 348 -22.25 1.83 21.77
C TRP A 348 -22.21 0.33 21.46
N LEU A 349 -21.03 -0.30 21.49
CA LEU A 349 -20.91 -1.73 21.20
C LEU A 349 -21.61 -2.60 22.24
N GLN A 350 -21.62 -2.20 23.52
CA GLN A 350 -22.32 -2.92 24.58
C GLN A 350 -23.84 -2.71 24.51
N GLU A 351 -24.30 -1.50 24.20
CA GLU A 351 -25.73 -1.21 24.02
C GLU A 351 -26.35 -2.11 22.95
N ILE A 352 -25.72 -2.22 21.77
CA ILE A 352 -26.24 -3.04 20.66
C ILE A 352 -26.11 -4.56 20.86
N ARG A 353 -25.36 -5.01 21.88
CA ARG A 353 -25.30 -6.43 22.30
C ARG A 353 -26.51 -6.82 23.15
N ILE A 354 -27.12 -5.84 23.82
CA ILE A 354 -28.28 -6.04 24.71
C ILE A 354 -29.59 -5.94 23.92
N GLU A 355 -29.60 -5.20 22.80
CA GLU A 355 -30.65 -5.20 21.77
C GLU A 355 -30.62 -6.47 20.89
#